data_AF-A0A2G9ZDI5-F1
#
_entry.id   AF-A0A2G9ZDI5-F1
#
_cell.length_a   1.000
_cell.length_b   1.000
_cell.length_c   1.000
_cell.angle_alpha   90.00
_cell.angle_beta   90.00
_cell.angle_gamma   90.00
#
_symmetry.space_group_name_H-M   'P 1'
#
loop_
_entity.id
_entity.type
_entity.pdbx_description
1 polymer ?
#
loop_
_entity_poly.entity_id
_entity_poly.type
_entity_poly.pdbx_seq_one_letter_code
_entity_poly.pdbx_strand_id
1 'polypeptide(L)'
;MTDEYNEGRFSDEELKEYEKIRQTYFDNKGFQKMWNYFLDITKKEYFNDVIKELRTKYEIPPEGYKLDKKGCYHFPLNSIFRNNFQKEEELRNEIIEKICCKYQLHYFDFSEILLQYVFYNYIESSHELGSCGLFMVSDVIEEKEDPFSDFIQQSDDMAYPIAIRISPYASQRDLIDFIKNKIVWKKEIEFLQNKYKDKNIKIGRVKAKNQSIQERNDFIYENRHKSLKEIRELLADKNIFLDDGHIAKIISLEKQKRKEV
;
A
#
# COMPACT_ATOMS: atom_id res chain seq x y z
N MET A 1 -23.80 9.63 3.11
CA MET A 1 -23.50 11.08 3.16
C MET A 1 -22.65 11.42 1.96
N THR A 2 -23.22 11.93 0.87
CA THR A 2 -22.46 12.20 -0.38
C THR A 2 -22.65 13.59 -0.99
N ASP A 3 -23.58 14.44 -0.53
CA ASP A 3 -24.08 15.48 -1.44
C ASP A 3 -23.79 16.94 -1.04
N GLU A 4 -23.38 17.27 0.19
CA GLU A 4 -23.23 18.71 0.58
C GLU A 4 -21.78 19.25 0.59
N TYR A 5 -20.74 18.41 0.46
CA TYR A 5 -19.32 18.86 0.46
C TYR A 5 -18.65 18.91 -0.92
N ASN A 6 -19.34 18.43 -1.97
CA ASN A 6 -18.77 18.26 -3.31
C ASN A 6 -19.32 19.24 -4.36
N GLU A 7 -20.15 20.22 -3.97
CA GLU A 7 -20.70 21.21 -4.91
C GLU A 7 -19.55 21.97 -5.62
N GLY A 8 -19.20 21.51 -6.83
CA GLY A 8 -18.33 22.17 -7.78
C GLY A 8 -16.85 21.76 -7.82
N ARG A 9 -16.37 20.78 -7.03
CA ARG A 9 -14.94 20.41 -7.02
C ARG A 9 -14.56 19.18 -7.85
N PHE A 10 -15.50 18.27 -8.05
CA PHE A 10 -15.29 17.04 -8.82
C PHE A 10 -16.50 16.79 -9.70
N SER A 11 -16.27 16.30 -10.91
CA SER A 11 -17.31 15.76 -11.78
C SER A 11 -17.90 14.46 -11.21
N ASP A 12 -19.14 14.13 -11.60
CA ASP A 12 -19.79 12.86 -11.24
C ASP A 12 -18.94 11.63 -11.61
N GLU A 13 -18.14 11.74 -12.68
CA GLU A 13 -17.24 10.69 -13.13
C GLU A 13 -16.03 10.54 -12.21
N GLU A 14 -15.44 11.65 -11.76
CA GLU A 14 -14.34 11.66 -10.79
C GLU A 14 -14.77 11.14 -9.42
N LEU A 15 -15.99 11.47 -8.97
CA LEU A 15 -16.55 10.94 -7.72
C LEU A 15 -16.76 9.43 -7.78
N LYS A 16 -17.36 8.92 -8.88
CA LYS A 16 -17.52 7.48 -9.08
C LYS A 16 -16.19 6.74 -9.15
N GLU A 17 -15.18 7.36 -9.77
CA GLU A 17 -13.84 6.79 -9.82
C GLU A 17 -13.18 6.75 -8.44
N TYR A 18 -13.28 7.84 -7.67
CA TYR A 18 -12.80 7.91 -6.29
C TYR A 18 -13.46 6.84 -5.41
N GLU A 19 -14.79 6.73 -5.44
CA GLU A 19 -15.52 5.72 -4.68
C GLU A 19 -15.10 4.29 -5.03
N LYS A 20 -14.83 4.02 -6.31
CA LYS A 20 -14.33 2.72 -6.76
C LYS A 20 -12.94 2.40 -6.22
N ILE A 21 -12.03 3.37 -6.23
CA ILE A 21 -10.69 3.22 -5.64
C ILE A 21 -10.83 2.99 -4.14
N ARG A 22 -11.64 3.79 -3.48
CA ARG A 22 -11.95 3.70 -2.06
C ARG A 22 -12.47 2.32 -1.68
N GLN A 23 -13.50 1.82 -2.37
CA GLN A 23 -14.06 0.50 -2.11
C GLN A 23 -13.02 -0.62 -2.27
N THR A 24 -12.11 -0.47 -3.24
CA THR A 24 -11.03 -1.45 -3.46
C THR A 24 -10.08 -1.57 -2.25
N TYR A 25 -9.88 -0.48 -1.51
CA TYR A 25 -9.13 -0.51 -0.26
C TYR A 25 -9.90 -1.20 0.86
N PHE A 26 -11.19 -0.89 1.01
CA PHE A 26 -12.05 -1.53 2.03
C PHE A 26 -12.22 -3.04 1.81
N ASP A 27 -12.30 -3.46 0.55
CA ASP A 27 -12.43 -4.87 0.19
C ASP A 27 -11.09 -5.63 0.33
N ASN A 28 -9.98 -4.93 0.57
CA ASN A 28 -8.69 -5.55 0.77
C ASN A 28 -8.66 -6.34 2.09
N LYS A 29 -8.18 -7.58 2.05
CA LYS A 29 -8.07 -8.45 3.22
C LYS A 29 -7.23 -7.85 4.35
N GLY A 30 -6.21 -7.06 4.02
CA GLY A 30 -5.38 -6.35 4.98
C GLY A 30 -6.16 -5.29 5.74
N PHE A 31 -6.99 -4.51 5.05
CA PHE A 31 -7.92 -3.59 5.70
C PHE A 31 -8.89 -4.35 6.62
N GLN A 32 -9.55 -5.39 6.09
CA GLN A 32 -10.51 -6.17 6.88
C GLN A 32 -9.88 -6.78 8.13
N LYS A 33 -8.63 -7.25 8.03
CA LYS A 33 -7.88 -7.80 9.16
C LYS A 33 -7.67 -6.76 10.26
N MET A 34 -7.20 -5.57 9.90
CA MET A 34 -6.98 -4.48 10.85
C MET A 34 -8.29 -3.94 11.42
N TRP A 35 -9.32 -3.81 10.59
CA TRP A 35 -10.65 -3.38 11.02
C TRP A 35 -11.29 -4.35 12.02
N ASN A 36 -11.23 -5.66 11.73
CA ASN A 36 -11.74 -6.68 12.65
C ASN A 36 -10.97 -6.67 13.97
N TYR A 37 -9.63 -6.54 13.92
CA TYR A 37 -8.81 -6.39 15.12
C TYR A 37 -9.23 -5.16 15.95
N PHE A 38 -9.48 -4.03 15.31
CA PHE A 38 -9.99 -2.83 15.95
C PHE A 38 -11.36 -3.06 16.61
N LEU A 39 -12.31 -3.68 15.90
CA LEU A 39 -13.62 -4.03 16.45
C LEU A 39 -13.54 -5.02 17.63
N ASP A 40 -12.52 -5.87 17.69
CA ASP A 40 -12.30 -6.73 18.84
C ASP A 40 -11.68 -5.98 20.02
N ILE A 41 -10.87 -4.95 19.77
CA ILE A 41 -10.38 -4.04 20.82
C ILE A 41 -11.53 -3.31 21.50
N THR A 42 -12.54 -2.84 20.75
CA THR A 42 -13.64 -2.06 21.33
C THR A 42 -14.50 -2.85 22.31
N LYS A 43 -14.43 -4.19 22.26
CA LYS A 43 -15.11 -5.10 23.19
C LYS A 43 -14.34 -5.31 24.50
N LYS A 44 -13.08 -4.88 24.59
CA LYS A 44 -12.24 -5.11 25.76
C LYS A 44 -12.63 -4.18 26.92
N GLU A 45 -12.58 -4.70 28.14
CA GLU A 45 -12.90 -3.95 29.36
C GLU A 45 -12.06 -2.67 29.49
N TYR A 46 -10.74 -2.79 29.36
CA TYR A 46 -9.82 -1.65 29.38
C TYR A 46 -10.20 -0.55 28.37
N PHE A 47 -10.65 -0.93 27.18
CA PHE A 47 -11.09 0.05 26.17
C PHE A 47 -12.28 0.84 26.69
N ASN A 48 -13.31 0.15 27.17
CA ASN A 48 -14.52 0.77 27.71
C ASN A 48 -14.23 1.65 28.93
N ASP A 49 -13.29 1.23 29.79
CA ASP A 49 -12.89 2.01 30.96
C ASP A 49 -12.18 3.30 30.56
N VAL A 50 -11.25 3.24 29.60
CA VAL A 50 -10.59 4.44 29.06
C VAL A 50 -11.62 5.39 28.43
N ILE A 51 -12.58 4.88 27.66
CA ILE A 51 -13.62 5.73 27.04
C ILE A 51 -14.47 6.43 28.11
N LYS A 52 -14.87 5.72 29.18
CA LYS A 52 -15.60 6.31 30.31
C LYS A 52 -14.77 7.37 31.04
N GLU A 53 -13.49 7.09 31.27
CA GLU A 53 -12.56 8.03 31.90
C GLU A 53 -12.42 9.30 31.08
N LEU A 54 -12.17 9.18 29.77
CA LEU A 54 -12.04 10.31 28.85
C LEU A 54 -13.34 11.11 28.79
N ARG A 55 -14.50 10.44 28.65
CA ARG A 55 -15.79 11.14 28.62
C ARG A 55 -16.04 11.92 29.91
N THR A 56 -15.72 11.33 31.06
CA THR A 56 -15.84 12.00 32.37
C THR A 56 -14.91 13.21 32.47
N LYS A 57 -13.63 13.04 32.12
CA LYS A 57 -12.60 14.09 32.20
C LYS A 57 -12.93 15.30 31.32
N TYR A 58 -13.50 15.03 30.14
CA TYR A 58 -13.79 16.05 29.13
C TYR A 58 -15.27 16.49 29.11
N GLU A 59 -16.04 16.17 30.16
CA GLU A 59 -17.45 16.57 30.30
C GLU A 59 -18.34 16.11 29.12
N ILE A 60 -17.98 14.99 28.49
CA ILE A 60 -18.75 14.37 27.41
C ILE A 60 -19.78 13.43 28.07
N PRO A 61 -21.05 13.43 27.63
CA PRO A 61 -22.06 12.53 28.16
C PRO A 61 -21.61 11.06 28.08
N PRO A 62 -21.99 10.20 29.04
CA PRO A 62 -21.60 8.79 29.05
C PRO A 62 -21.93 8.04 27.76
N GLU A 63 -23.01 8.41 27.07
CA GLU A 63 -23.45 7.82 25.79
C GLU A 63 -22.99 8.61 24.56
N GLY A 64 -22.14 9.64 24.75
CA GLY A 64 -21.79 10.60 23.71
C GLY A 64 -22.91 11.61 23.40
N TYR A 65 -22.62 12.49 22.45
CA TYR A 65 -23.53 13.46 21.88
C TYR A 65 -24.40 12.81 20.81
N LYS A 66 -25.61 13.37 20.60
CA LYS A 66 -26.49 12.93 19.51
C LYS A 66 -26.03 13.57 18.20
N LEU A 67 -25.98 12.76 17.14
CA LEU A 67 -25.85 13.25 15.77
C LEU A 67 -27.04 14.15 15.42
N ASP A 68 -26.82 15.13 14.56
CA ASP A 68 -27.90 15.97 14.06
C ASP A 68 -28.79 15.21 13.04
N LYS A 69 -29.88 15.84 12.58
CA LYS A 69 -30.82 15.23 11.63
C LYS A 69 -30.21 14.93 10.25
N LYS A 70 -29.06 15.53 9.92
CA LYS A 70 -28.33 15.32 8.66
C LYS A 70 -27.21 14.26 8.81
N GLY A 71 -26.96 13.78 10.02
CA GLY A 71 -25.84 12.90 10.32
C GLY A 71 -24.49 13.63 10.38
N CYS A 72 -24.50 14.97 10.41
CA CYS A 72 -23.30 15.78 10.44
C CYS A 72 -22.73 15.86 11.87
N TYR A 73 -21.41 15.81 11.96
CA TYR A 73 -20.66 15.98 13.21
C TYR A 73 -20.55 17.46 13.54
N HIS A 74 -21.21 17.88 14.60
CA HIS A 74 -21.06 19.22 15.14
C HIS A 74 -20.82 19.16 16.64
N PHE A 75 -19.77 19.83 17.10
CA PHE A 75 -19.58 20.03 18.52
C PHE A 75 -20.83 20.70 19.11
N PRO A 76 -21.37 20.18 20.22
CA PRO A 76 -22.49 20.82 20.87
C PRO A 76 -22.13 22.25 21.23
N LEU A 77 -23.09 23.16 21.06
CA LEU A 77 -22.91 24.60 21.30
C LEU A 77 -22.48 24.94 22.74
N ASN A 78 -22.71 24.02 23.70
CA ASN A 78 -22.36 24.16 25.11
C ASN A 78 -21.17 23.27 25.53
N SER A 79 -20.44 22.69 24.58
CA SER A 79 -19.29 21.84 24.89
C SER A 79 -18.04 22.68 25.17
N ILE A 80 -17.15 22.16 26.03
CA ILE A 80 -15.83 22.75 26.31
C ILE A 80 -14.91 22.82 25.08
N PHE A 81 -15.27 22.12 24.01
CA PHE A 81 -14.54 22.03 22.74
C PHE A 81 -14.92 23.13 21.76
N ARG A 82 -16.02 23.86 22.00
CA ARG A 82 -16.45 24.94 21.12
C ARG A 82 -15.34 26.00 21.01
N ASN A 83 -14.76 26.12 19.81
CA ASN A 83 -13.64 27.00 19.50
C ASN A 83 -12.37 26.74 20.33
N ASN A 84 -12.20 25.53 20.87
CA ASN A 84 -11.04 25.17 21.68
C ASN A 84 -10.31 23.96 21.08
N PHE A 85 -9.57 24.22 20.00
CA PHE A 85 -8.77 23.22 19.29
C PHE A 85 -7.74 22.54 20.20
N GLN A 86 -7.17 23.27 21.15
CA GLN A 86 -6.18 22.73 22.09
C GLN A 86 -6.77 21.59 22.95
N LYS A 87 -8.00 21.72 23.44
CA LYS A 87 -8.65 20.65 24.21
C LYS A 87 -8.96 19.41 23.38
N GLU A 88 -9.31 19.58 22.10
CA GLU A 88 -9.49 18.46 21.18
C GLU A 88 -8.16 17.74 20.94
N GLU A 89 -7.09 18.50 20.73
CA GLU A 89 -5.74 17.97 20.55
C GLU A 89 -5.25 17.22 21.80
N GLU A 90 -5.49 17.75 23.00
CA GLU A 90 -5.21 17.07 24.27
C GLU A 90 -5.96 15.73 24.38
N LEU A 91 -7.27 15.72 24.07
CA LEU A 91 -8.07 14.50 24.05
C LEU A 91 -7.53 13.49 23.05
N ARG A 92 -7.20 13.95 21.83
CA ARG A 92 -6.61 13.12 20.78
C ARG A 92 -5.28 12.51 21.22
N ASN A 93 -4.42 13.27 21.87
CA ASN A 93 -3.15 12.78 22.41
C ASN A 93 -3.37 11.70 23.48
N GLU A 94 -4.34 11.88 24.38
CA GLU A 94 -4.70 10.83 25.34
C GLU A 94 -5.27 9.57 24.69
N ILE A 95 -6.09 9.71 23.63
CA ILE A 95 -6.57 8.58 22.83
C ILE A 95 -5.38 7.82 22.23
N ILE A 96 -4.43 8.53 21.64
CA ILE A 96 -3.22 7.96 21.06
C ILE A 96 -2.44 7.19 22.13
N GLU A 97 -2.14 7.83 23.26
CA GLU A 97 -1.34 7.24 24.33
C GLU A 97 -2.02 6.02 24.96
N LYS A 98 -3.30 6.15 25.35
CA LYS A 98 -4.00 5.13 26.14
C LYS A 98 -4.52 3.97 25.30
N ILE A 99 -4.89 4.22 24.04
CA ILE A 99 -5.52 3.23 23.16
C ILE A 99 -4.58 2.85 22.02
N CYS A 100 -4.18 3.81 21.18
CA CYS A 100 -3.48 3.47 19.94
C CYS A 100 -2.09 2.86 20.22
N CYS A 101 -1.29 3.46 21.11
CA CYS A 101 0.02 2.91 21.50
C CYS A 101 -0.11 1.52 22.13
N LYS A 102 -1.08 1.35 23.04
CA LYS A 102 -1.31 0.07 23.74
C LYS A 102 -1.64 -1.06 22.77
N TYR A 103 -2.48 -0.78 21.78
CA TYR A 103 -2.96 -1.77 20.82
C TYR A 103 -2.22 -1.76 19.48
N GLN A 104 -1.19 -0.93 19.36
CA GLN A 104 -0.37 -0.75 18.17
C GLN A 104 -1.21 -0.41 16.92
N LEU A 105 -2.17 0.48 17.09
CA LEU A 105 -2.97 1.05 16.00
C LEU A 105 -2.22 2.23 15.38
N HIS A 106 -2.34 2.43 14.06
CA HIS A 106 -1.77 3.61 13.41
C HIS A 106 -2.42 4.89 13.98
N TYR A 107 -1.59 5.80 14.52
CA TYR A 107 -2.09 6.93 15.31
C TYR A 107 -2.91 7.90 14.48
N PHE A 108 -2.46 8.18 13.25
CA PHE A 108 -3.16 9.09 12.36
C PHE A 108 -4.56 8.55 12.01
N ASP A 109 -4.64 7.31 11.53
CA ASP A 109 -5.90 6.75 11.05
C ASP A 109 -6.90 6.48 12.18
N PHE A 110 -6.45 5.84 13.26
CA PHE A 110 -7.35 5.36 14.31
C PHE A 110 -7.68 6.43 15.34
N SER A 111 -6.86 7.48 15.52
CA SER A 111 -7.20 8.55 16.46
C SER A 111 -8.46 9.32 16.03
N GLU A 112 -8.64 9.57 14.73
CA GLU A 112 -9.85 10.19 14.20
C GLU A 112 -11.11 9.36 14.46
N ILE A 113 -11.04 8.06 14.16
CA ILE A 113 -12.16 7.12 14.40
C ILE A 113 -12.50 7.05 15.89
N LEU A 114 -11.47 6.97 16.73
CA LEU A 114 -11.64 6.92 18.18
C LEU A 114 -12.17 8.23 18.75
N LEU A 115 -11.76 9.37 18.20
CA LEU A 115 -12.27 10.67 18.59
C LEU A 115 -13.77 10.77 18.30
N GLN A 116 -14.20 10.34 17.11
CA GLN A 116 -15.63 10.25 16.76
C GLN A 116 -16.38 9.29 17.71
N TYR A 117 -15.77 8.16 18.05
CA TYR A 117 -16.36 7.22 18.99
C TYR A 117 -16.51 7.81 20.40
N VAL A 118 -15.48 8.49 20.91
CA VAL A 118 -15.54 9.18 22.21
C VAL A 118 -16.67 10.20 22.21
N PHE A 119 -16.80 10.99 21.15
CA PHE A 119 -17.81 12.04 21.07
C PHE A 119 -19.23 11.55 20.82
N TYR A 120 -19.45 10.56 19.97
CA TYR A 120 -20.78 10.24 19.42
C TYR A 120 -21.19 8.78 19.58
N ASN A 121 -20.35 7.95 20.21
CA ASN A 121 -20.56 6.51 20.31
C ASN A 121 -20.77 5.83 18.96
N TYR A 122 -20.11 6.37 17.93
CA TYR A 122 -20.25 5.98 16.55
C TYR A 122 -18.89 5.53 16.00
N ILE A 123 -18.87 4.37 15.34
CA ILE A 123 -17.68 3.81 14.71
C ILE A 123 -17.95 3.72 13.23
N GLU A 124 -17.24 4.51 12.45
CA GLU A 124 -17.15 4.38 11.01
C GLU A 124 -15.69 4.44 10.59
N SER A 125 -15.33 3.66 9.59
CA SER A 125 -13.97 3.70 9.05
C SER A 125 -13.70 5.05 8.39
N SER A 126 -12.48 5.56 8.57
CA SER A 126 -12.03 6.81 7.93
C SER A 126 -12.31 6.80 6.42
N HIS A 127 -12.62 7.97 5.85
CA HIS A 127 -12.88 8.08 4.42
C HIS A 127 -11.60 8.11 3.57
N GLU A 128 -10.42 8.19 4.19
CA GLU A 128 -9.13 8.32 3.49
C GLU A 128 -8.67 7.01 2.83
N LEU A 129 -8.14 7.12 1.61
CA LEU A 129 -7.62 6.00 0.84
C LEU A 129 -6.42 5.36 1.55
N GLY A 130 -6.43 4.03 1.70
CA GLY A 130 -5.34 3.31 2.36
C GLY A 130 -5.30 3.40 3.89
N SER A 131 -6.16 4.21 4.50
CA SER A 131 -6.26 4.32 5.96
C SER A 131 -6.69 3.01 6.61
N CYS A 132 -6.21 2.78 7.84
CA CYS A 132 -6.49 1.60 8.65
C CYS A 132 -6.08 0.26 8.01
N GLY A 133 -5.25 0.29 6.96
CA GLY A 133 -4.77 -0.89 6.25
C GLY A 133 -3.48 -1.49 6.83
N LEU A 134 -3.03 -2.61 6.24
CA LEU A 134 -1.70 -3.17 6.51
C LEU A 134 -0.58 -2.47 5.73
N PHE A 135 -0.94 -1.68 4.72
CA PHE A 135 -0.01 -1.04 3.80
C PHE A 135 -0.49 0.36 3.43
N MET A 136 0.44 1.27 3.24
CA MET A 136 0.19 2.63 2.74
C MET A 136 1.25 2.98 1.70
N VAL A 137 0.83 3.56 0.58
CA VAL A 137 1.75 4.13 -0.41
C VAL A 137 2.00 5.58 -0.01
N SER A 138 3.28 5.94 0.10
CA SER A 138 3.73 7.26 0.53
C SER A 138 4.54 7.92 -0.58
N ASP A 139 4.24 9.18 -0.84
CA ASP A 139 5.11 10.09 -1.57
C ASP A 139 6.08 10.72 -0.57
N VAL A 140 7.27 10.13 -0.44
CA VAL A 140 8.25 10.50 0.60
C VAL A 140 8.74 11.93 0.41
N ILE A 141 8.72 12.44 -0.82
CA ILE A 141 9.13 13.80 -1.13
C ILE A 141 8.05 14.79 -0.71
N GLU A 142 6.77 14.49 -0.97
CA GLU A 142 5.66 15.39 -0.59
C GLU A 142 5.35 15.39 0.90
N GLU A 143 5.54 14.27 1.60
CA GLU A 143 5.25 14.16 3.04
C GLU A 143 6.17 15.02 3.93
N LYS A 144 7.23 15.63 3.39
CA LYS A 144 8.17 16.47 4.15
C LYS A 144 7.77 17.95 4.09
N GLU A 145 7.24 18.48 5.19
CA GLU A 145 6.97 19.92 5.37
C GLU A 145 8.18 20.74 5.88
N ASP A 146 9.28 20.13 6.34
CA ASP A 146 10.53 20.84 6.64
C ASP A 146 11.70 19.84 6.56
N PRO A 147 12.86 20.18 5.94
CA PRO A 147 13.90 19.22 5.63
C PRO A 147 14.74 18.95 6.87
N PHE A 148 14.44 17.86 7.56
CA PHE A 148 15.45 17.24 8.41
C PHE A 148 16.63 16.82 7.52
N SER A 149 17.82 17.38 7.78
CA SER A 149 19.02 17.11 6.99
C SER A 149 19.75 15.86 7.47
N ASP A 150 19.92 14.91 6.57
CA ASP A 150 21.08 14.03 6.51
C ASP A 150 21.29 13.71 5.03
N PHE A 151 22.44 14.08 4.45
CA PHE A 151 22.73 13.96 3.02
C PHE A 151 22.42 12.56 2.45
N ILE A 152 22.60 11.52 3.27
CA ILE A 152 22.29 10.13 2.95
C ILE A 152 20.78 9.94 2.75
N GLN A 153 19.95 10.48 3.64
CA GLN A 153 18.50 10.35 3.53
C GLN A 153 17.96 11.14 2.34
N GLN A 154 18.53 12.31 2.02
CA GLN A 154 18.21 13.02 0.78
C GLN A 154 18.57 12.21 -0.46
N SER A 155 19.72 11.54 -0.47
CA SER A 155 20.12 10.65 -1.58
C SER A 155 19.16 9.46 -1.71
N ASP A 156 18.78 8.85 -0.60
CA ASP A 156 17.85 7.70 -0.59
C ASP A 156 16.45 8.12 -1.03
N ASP A 157 15.93 9.26 -0.56
CA ASP A 157 14.61 9.76 -0.95
C ASP A 157 14.59 10.19 -2.42
N MET A 158 15.69 10.75 -2.94
CA MET A 158 15.82 11.03 -4.38
C MET A 158 15.86 9.74 -5.21
N ALA A 159 16.51 8.69 -4.71
CA ALA A 159 16.58 7.40 -5.39
C ALA A 159 15.27 6.59 -5.28
N TYR A 160 14.55 6.76 -4.17
CA TYR A 160 13.34 6.03 -3.79
C TYR A 160 12.25 6.99 -3.30
N PRO A 161 11.71 7.87 -4.17
CA PRO A 161 10.75 8.91 -3.78
C PRO A 161 9.37 8.37 -3.38
N ILE A 162 9.18 7.05 -3.48
CA ILE A 162 7.94 6.35 -3.23
C ILE A 162 8.24 5.23 -2.26
N ALA A 163 7.54 5.19 -1.14
CA ALA A 163 7.63 4.12 -0.17
C ALA A 163 6.31 3.35 -0.08
N ILE A 164 6.40 2.04 0.17
CA ILE A 164 5.27 1.29 0.71
C ILE A 164 5.58 1.08 2.19
N ARG A 165 4.83 1.76 3.05
CA ARG A 165 4.90 1.55 4.50
C ARG A 165 4.18 0.25 4.83
N ILE A 166 4.85 -0.64 5.58
CA ILE A 166 4.37 -1.99 5.85
C ILE A 166 4.09 -2.14 7.34
N SER A 167 2.88 -2.53 7.70
CA SER A 167 2.52 -2.89 9.07
C SER A 167 3.38 -4.07 9.57
N PRO A 168 3.85 -4.08 10.83
CA PRO A 168 4.58 -5.22 11.39
C PRO A 168 3.75 -6.52 11.44
N TYR A 169 2.44 -6.42 11.23
CA TYR A 169 1.49 -7.54 11.20
C TYR A 169 1.16 -8.04 9.79
N ALA A 170 1.80 -7.48 8.77
CA ALA A 170 1.66 -7.88 7.39
C ALA A 170 2.45 -9.15 7.09
N SER A 171 1.83 -10.11 6.40
CA SER A 171 2.56 -11.23 5.82
C SER A 171 3.09 -10.88 4.42
N GLN A 172 4.06 -11.65 3.93
CA GLN A 172 4.53 -11.55 2.54
C GLN A 172 3.38 -11.71 1.53
N ARG A 173 2.41 -12.59 1.82
CA ARG A 173 1.24 -12.81 0.95
C ARG A 173 0.38 -11.56 0.88
N ASP A 174 0.13 -10.91 2.03
CA ASP A 174 -0.65 -9.67 2.08
C ASP A 174 0.01 -8.58 1.20
N LEU A 175 1.35 -8.47 1.24
CA LEU A 175 2.09 -7.49 0.43
C LEU A 175 2.00 -7.80 -1.06
N ILE A 176 2.11 -9.08 -1.44
CA ILE A 176 1.97 -9.50 -2.84
C ILE A 176 0.55 -9.19 -3.34
N ASP A 177 -0.47 -9.48 -2.55
CA ASP A 177 -1.87 -9.23 -2.91
C ASP A 177 -2.15 -7.72 -3.02
N PHE A 178 -1.58 -6.93 -2.11
CA PHE A 178 -1.62 -5.46 -2.16
C PHE A 178 -1.01 -4.92 -3.46
N ILE A 179 0.23 -5.32 -3.80
CA ILE A 179 0.94 -4.84 -5.00
C ILE A 179 0.29 -5.36 -6.29
N LYS A 180 -0.27 -6.57 -6.29
CA LYS A 180 -0.98 -7.14 -7.45
C LYS A 180 -2.34 -6.49 -7.71
N ASN A 181 -2.85 -5.72 -6.77
CA ASN A 181 -4.09 -4.98 -6.97
C ASN A 181 -3.89 -3.96 -8.10
N LYS A 182 -4.60 -4.17 -9.23
CA LYS A 182 -4.44 -3.34 -10.43
C LYS A 182 -4.79 -1.88 -10.21
N ILE A 183 -5.70 -1.58 -9.28
CA ILE A 183 -6.13 -0.21 -9.01
C ILE A 183 -5.04 0.50 -8.20
N VAL A 184 -4.60 -0.10 -7.08
CA VAL A 184 -3.47 0.41 -6.28
C VAL A 184 -2.23 0.62 -7.15
N TRP A 185 -1.87 -0.40 -7.94
CA TRP A 185 -0.71 -0.32 -8.82
C TRP A 185 -0.81 0.84 -9.81
N LYS A 186 -1.92 0.96 -10.54
CA LYS A 186 -2.05 1.96 -11.61
C LYS A 186 -2.24 3.38 -11.07
N LYS A 187 -3.02 3.53 -10.01
CA LYS A 187 -3.51 4.84 -9.55
C LYS A 187 -2.61 5.49 -8.52
N GLU A 188 -1.79 4.71 -7.82
CA GLU A 188 -0.86 5.25 -6.83
C GLU A 188 0.58 4.97 -7.22
N ILE A 189 0.96 3.69 -7.29
CA ILE A 189 2.37 3.32 -7.48
C ILE A 189 2.89 3.78 -8.85
N GLU A 190 2.22 3.40 -9.94
CA GLU A 190 2.60 3.76 -11.31
C GLU A 190 2.40 5.27 -11.55
N PHE A 191 1.39 5.87 -10.95
CA PHE A 191 1.16 7.32 -11.01
C PHE A 191 2.35 8.09 -10.43
N LEU A 192 2.76 7.77 -9.20
CA LEU A 192 3.91 8.38 -8.55
C LEU A 192 5.22 8.03 -9.27
N GLN A 193 5.37 6.80 -9.78
CA GLN A 193 6.55 6.44 -10.57
C GLN A 193 6.67 7.32 -11.82
N ASN A 194 5.57 7.56 -12.52
CA ASN A 194 5.57 8.41 -13.71
C ASN A 194 5.80 9.89 -13.38
N LYS A 195 5.40 10.35 -12.18
CA LYS A 195 5.69 11.70 -11.67
C LYS A 195 7.20 11.93 -11.51
N TYR A 196 7.92 10.97 -10.94
CA TYR A 196 9.35 11.13 -10.62
C TYR A 196 10.32 10.59 -11.69
N LYS A 197 9.83 9.78 -12.63
CA LYS A 197 10.68 9.18 -13.67
C LYS A 197 11.13 10.20 -14.70
N ASP A 198 12.44 10.39 -14.82
CA ASP A 198 13.04 11.15 -15.93
C ASP A 198 12.84 10.41 -17.26
N LYS A 199 12.20 11.08 -18.22
CA LYS A 199 11.91 10.56 -19.57
C LYS A 199 13.17 10.34 -20.40
N ASN A 200 14.28 10.99 -20.06
CA ASN A 200 15.55 10.91 -20.78
C ASN A 200 16.43 9.75 -20.28
N ILE A 201 16.19 9.24 -19.08
CA ILE A 201 16.98 8.15 -18.49
C ILE A 201 16.39 6.80 -18.91
N LYS A 202 17.22 5.98 -19.58
CA LYS A 202 16.85 4.61 -19.97
C LYS A 202 17.60 3.60 -19.10
N ILE A 203 16.92 3.04 -18.11
CA ILE A 203 17.45 1.90 -17.33
C ILE A 203 17.15 0.61 -18.11
N GLY A 204 18.21 -0.11 -18.46
CA GLY A 204 18.12 -1.37 -19.21
C GLY A 204 17.39 -2.46 -18.41
N ARG A 205 16.66 -3.34 -19.11
CA ARG A 205 16.09 -4.54 -18.47
C ARG A 205 17.19 -5.57 -18.25
N VAL A 206 17.35 -6.03 -17.01
CA VAL A 206 18.12 -7.24 -16.73
C VAL A 206 17.35 -8.42 -17.33
N LYS A 207 17.88 -9.00 -18.41
CA LYS A 207 17.34 -10.25 -18.94
C LYS A 207 17.72 -11.35 -17.96
N ALA A 208 16.72 -11.89 -17.25
CA ALA A 208 16.91 -13.12 -16.50
C ALA A 208 17.45 -14.19 -17.47
N LYS A 209 18.61 -14.78 -17.15
CA LYS A 209 19.10 -15.94 -17.90
C LYS A 209 18.10 -17.06 -17.68
N ASN A 210 17.34 -17.38 -18.71
CA ASN A 210 16.45 -18.54 -18.66
C ASN A 210 17.33 -19.80 -18.62
N GLN A 211 17.39 -20.43 -17.45
CA GLN A 211 18.30 -21.53 -17.19
C GLN A 211 18.05 -22.72 -18.12
N SER A 212 16.79 -23.02 -18.46
CA SER A 212 16.48 -24.08 -19.43
C SER A 212 16.95 -23.74 -20.85
N ILE A 213 16.92 -22.45 -21.24
CA ILE A 213 17.48 -22.01 -22.52
C ILE A 213 19.00 -22.15 -22.52
N GLN A 214 19.65 -21.84 -21.40
CA GLN A 214 21.10 -21.97 -21.28
C GLN A 214 21.52 -23.45 -21.30
N GLU A 215 20.88 -24.31 -20.51
CA GLU A 215 21.10 -25.76 -20.50
C GLU A 215 20.90 -26.38 -21.89
N ARG A 216 19.83 -25.98 -22.59
CA ARG A 216 19.59 -26.39 -23.98
C ARG A 216 20.72 -25.95 -24.90
N ASN A 217 21.15 -24.69 -24.81
CA ASN A 217 22.20 -24.16 -25.66
C ASN A 217 23.56 -24.84 -25.39
N ASP A 218 23.86 -25.12 -24.12
CA ASP A 218 25.06 -25.82 -23.70
C ASP A 218 25.05 -27.27 -24.21
N PHE A 219 23.93 -27.97 -24.11
CA PHE A 219 23.75 -29.31 -24.67
C PHE A 219 23.96 -29.36 -26.19
N ILE A 220 23.41 -28.37 -26.91
CA ILE A 220 23.61 -28.22 -28.37
C ILE A 220 25.10 -28.02 -28.67
N TYR A 221 25.79 -27.20 -27.88
CA TYR A 221 27.21 -26.92 -28.06
C TYR A 221 28.13 -28.11 -27.74
N GLU A 222 27.83 -28.87 -26.69
CA GLU A 222 28.58 -30.09 -26.35
C GLU A 222 28.54 -31.11 -27.49
N ASN A 223 27.42 -31.18 -28.20
CA ASN A 223 27.22 -32.05 -29.36
C ASN A 223 27.57 -31.39 -30.70
N ARG A 224 28.24 -30.22 -30.72
CA ARG A 224 28.55 -29.43 -31.94
C ARG A 224 29.37 -30.15 -33.02
N HIS A 225 29.96 -31.30 -32.69
CA HIS A 225 30.75 -32.13 -33.58
C HIS A 225 29.89 -33.12 -34.39
N LYS A 226 28.63 -33.33 -34.00
CA LYS A 226 27.66 -34.17 -34.70
C LYS A 226 26.97 -33.39 -35.83
N SER A 227 26.34 -34.11 -36.75
CA SER A 227 25.50 -33.48 -37.77
C SER A 227 24.27 -32.82 -37.15
N LEU A 228 23.72 -31.79 -37.81
CA LEU A 228 22.51 -31.10 -37.32
C LEU A 228 21.32 -32.05 -37.14
N LYS A 229 21.20 -33.06 -38.01
CA LYS A 229 20.18 -34.10 -37.92
C LYS A 229 20.31 -34.91 -36.62
N GLU A 230 21.52 -35.35 -36.27
CA GLU A 230 21.77 -36.11 -35.03
C GLU A 230 21.53 -35.25 -33.78
N ILE A 231 21.92 -33.96 -33.81
CA ILE A 231 21.64 -33.04 -32.69
C ILE A 231 20.13 -32.85 -32.53
N ARG A 232 19.38 -32.78 -33.64
CA ARG A 232 17.92 -32.65 -33.63
C ARG A 232 17.24 -33.88 -33.03
N GLU A 233 17.71 -35.07 -33.36
CA GLU A 233 17.22 -36.34 -32.77
C GLU A 233 17.48 -36.37 -31.26
N LEU A 234 18.70 -36.00 -30.82
CA LEU A 234 19.06 -35.93 -29.40
C LEU A 234 18.25 -34.87 -28.62
N LEU A 235 17.86 -33.78 -29.27
CA LEU A 235 16.95 -32.78 -28.70
C LEU A 235 15.51 -33.29 -28.62
N ALA A 236 15.06 -34.06 -29.61
CA ALA A 236 13.73 -34.66 -29.62
C ALA A 236 13.54 -35.66 -28.46
N ASP A 237 14.58 -36.45 -28.13
CA ASP A 237 14.58 -37.34 -26.94
C ASP A 237 14.40 -36.58 -25.62
N LYS A 238 14.75 -35.28 -25.61
CA LYS A 238 14.56 -34.37 -24.48
C LYS A 238 13.27 -33.54 -24.57
N ASN A 239 12.36 -33.87 -25.50
CA ASN A 239 11.16 -33.09 -25.82
C ASN A 239 11.45 -31.63 -26.23
N ILE A 240 12.59 -31.38 -26.88
CA ILE A 240 12.98 -30.08 -27.41
C ILE A 240 12.96 -30.13 -28.94
N PHE A 241 12.08 -29.35 -29.56
CA PHE A 241 11.93 -29.31 -31.01
C PHE A 241 12.49 -28.00 -31.57
N LEU A 242 13.60 -28.10 -32.30
CA LEU A 242 14.23 -26.98 -33.02
C LEU A 242 14.51 -27.41 -34.46
N ASP A 243 14.43 -26.47 -35.40
CA ASP A 243 14.91 -26.69 -36.77
C ASP A 243 16.45 -26.56 -36.86
N ASP A 244 17.00 -27.02 -37.98
CA ASP A 244 18.45 -27.00 -38.23
C ASP A 244 19.03 -25.58 -38.24
N GLY A 245 18.27 -24.59 -38.69
CA GLY A 245 18.69 -23.19 -38.73
C GLY A 245 18.88 -22.63 -37.31
N HIS A 246 17.96 -22.93 -36.40
CA HIS A 246 18.05 -22.57 -34.99
C HIS A 246 19.23 -23.26 -34.31
N ILE A 247 19.43 -24.57 -34.56
CA ILE A 247 20.56 -25.33 -34.00
C ILE A 247 21.89 -24.73 -34.49
N ALA A 248 22.04 -24.49 -35.79
CA ALA A 248 23.24 -23.90 -36.37
C ALA A 248 23.53 -22.49 -35.81
N LYS A 249 22.48 -21.66 -35.65
CA LYS A 249 22.59 -20.33 -35.04
C LYS A 249 23.05 -20.41 -33.59
N ILE A 250 22.51 -21.34 -32.80
CA ILE A 250 22.91 -21.54 -31.40
C ILE A 250 24.38 -21.95 -31.31
N ILE A 251 24.82 -22.91 -32.14
CA ILE A 251 26.23 -23.34 -32.19
C ILE A 251 27.14 -22.16 -32.51
N SER A 252 26.79 -21.35 -33.51
CA SER A 252 27.56 -20.17 -33.91
C SER A 252 27.69 -19.15 -32.76
N LEU A 253 26.58 -18.83 -32.10
CA LEU A 253 26.56 -17.88 -30.98
C LEU A 253 27.35 -18.40 -29.77
N GLU A 254 27.29 -19.70 -29.47
CA GLU A 254 28.03 -20.29 -28.36
C GLU A 254 29.53 -20.40 -28.67
N LYS A 255 29.94 -20.62 -29.93
CA LYS A 255 31.36 -20.53 -30.35
C LYS A 255 31.93 -19.14 -30.09
N GLN A 256 31.21 -18.10 -30.53
CA GLN A 256 31.59 -16.70 -30.32
C GLN A 256 31.70 -16.34 -28.83
N LYS A 257 30.73 -16.78 -28.00
CA LYS A 257 30.77 -16.55 -26.55
C LYS A 257 31.96 -17.23 -25.87
N ARG A 258 32.29 -18.45 -26.30
CA ARG A 258 33.31 -19.31 -25.67
C ARG A 258 34.72 -19.05 -26.23
N LYS A 259 34.87 -18.11 -27.16
CA LYS A 259 36.14 -17.74 -27.82
C LYS A 259 36.81 -18.91 -28.56
N GLU A 260 36.02 -19.90 -29.00
CA GLU A 260 36.48 -20.90 -29.98
C GLU A 260 36.27 -20.31 -31.37
N VAL A 261 37.26 -19.52 -31.82
CA VAL A 261 37.30 -18.69 -33.05
C VAL A 261 36.45 -17.43 -32.99
#